data_AF-A0A5P9NL94-F1
#
_entry.id   AF-A0A5P9NL94-F1
#
_cell.length_a   1.000
_cell.length_b   1.000
_cell.length_c   1.000
_cell.angle_alpha   90.00
_cell.angle_beta   90.00
_cell.angle_gamma   90.00
#
_symmetry.space_group_name_H-M   'P 1'
#
loop_
_entity.id
_entity.type
_entity.pdbx_description
1 polymer ?
#
loop_
_entity_poly.entity_id
_entity_poly.type
_entity_poly.pdbx_seq_one_letter_code
_entity_poly.pdbx_strand_id
1 'polypeptide(L)'
;MSAQQSAKLLPALFENIDPEQRFEVLNFGPALPETVTFFSDYRCKLHFVDPFSELPLIADPEGDISLQARVDAAMVGISPDARIDLCLFWDLFNYLEPAALRLIDARLKPQLQRGCLGHGFGVHNTRAPQQDVTFSIERTDSLRLRPRRARLPGYAPLPQSKLKEVLEGFEIRRTVLLADSRLEMLLGAR
;
A
#
# COMPACT_ATOMS: atom_id res chain seq x y z
N MET A 1 0.61 -22.12 6.33
CA MET A 1 1.77 -22.26 5.43
C MET A 1 2.07 -20.89 4.85
N SER A 2 3.33 -20.45 4.84
CA SER A 2 3.75 -19.22 4.16
C SER A 2 4.25 -19.56 2.75
N ALA A 3 3.90 -18.73 1.77
CA ALA A 3 4.31 -18.91 0.37
C ALA A 3 5.31 -17.81 -0.03
N GLN A 4 6.15 -18.09 -1.01
CA GLN A 4 7.08 -17.12 -1.58
C GLN A 4 6.55 -16.63 -2.93
N GLN A 5 6.73 -15.34 -3.20
CA GLN A 5 6.32 -14.71 -4.46
C GLN A 5 7.45 -13.83 -4.98
N SER A 6 7.78 -13.97 -6.27
CA SER A 6 8.71 -13.05 -6.93
C SER A 6 8.04 -11.69 -7.15
N ALA A 7 8.74 -10.62 -6.78
CA ALA A 7 8.37 -9.26 -7.11
C ALA A 7 9.24 -8.75 -8.28
N LYS A 8 8.60 -8.21 -9.31
CA LYS A 8 9.27 -7.73 -10.53
C LYS A 8 9.52 -6.22 -10.50
N LEU A 9 8.71 -5.47 -9.76
CA LEU A 9 8.78 -4.02 -9.69
C LEU A 9 9.23 -3.50 -8.32
N LEU A 10 9.12 -4.30 -7.27
CA LEU A 10 9.64 -3.95 -5.95
C LEU A 10 11.14 -3.55 -5.95
N PRO A 11 12.05 -4.23 -6.69
CA PRO A 11 13.46 -3.84 -6.71
C PRO A 11 13.68 -2.37 -7.14
N ALA A 12 12.82 -1.84 -8.01
CA ALA A 12 12.94 -0.48 -8.53
C ALA A 12 12.75 0.60 -7.44
N LEU A 13 12.12 0.27 -6.31
CA LEU A 13 12.03 1.20 -5.17
C LEU A 13 13.40 1.46 -4.51
N PHE A 14 14.32 0.52 -4.66
CA PHE A 14 15.60 0.51 -3.93
C PHE A 14 16.80 0.91 -4.82
N GLU A 15 16.62 1.02 -6.13
CA GLU A 15 17.71 1.31 -7.09
C GLU A 15 18.44 2.64 -6.82
N ASN A 16 17.75 3.63 -6.25
CA ASN A 16 18.30 4.98 -6.02
C ASN A 16 18.38 5.35 -4.54
N ILE A 17 18.28 4.37 -3.64
CA ILE A 17 18.43 4.63 -2.20
C ILE A 17 19.91 4.78 -1.89
N ASP A 18 20.28 5.96 -1.42
CA ASP A 18 21.61 6.23 -0.87
C ASP A 18 21.71 5.60 0.54
N PRO A 19 22.60 4.60 0.76
CA PRO A 19 22.76 3.94 2.05
C PRO A 19 23.13 4.89 3.20
N GLU A 20 23.76 6.03 2.88
CA GLU A 20 24.21 7.00 3.88
C GLU A 20 23.10 7.97 4.30
N GLN A 21 22.06 8.13 3.46
CA GLN A 21 20.97 9.06 3.70
C GLN A 21 19.80 8.39 4.41
N ARG A 22 19.18 9.16 5.31
CA ARG A 22 17.96 8.71 5.96
C ARG A 22 16.76 8.94 5.03
N PHE A 23 15.94 7.91 4.87
CA PHE A 23 14.65 8.01 4.17
C PHE A 23 13.50 7.49 5.05
N GLU A 24 12.26 7.87 4.74
CA GLU A 24 11.08 7.39 5.44
C GLU A 24 10.21 6.49 4.55
N VAL A 25 9.76 5.38 5.15
CA VAL A 25 8.91 4.39 4.49
C VAL A 25 7.57 4.34 5.20
N LEU A 26 6.49 4.45 4.44
CA LEU A 26 5.14 4.17 4.90
C LEU A 26 4.74 2.76 4.48
N ASN A 27 4.46 1.91 5.45
CA ASN A 27 3.93 0.57 5.25
C ASN A 27 2.44 0.51 5.61
N PHE A 28 1.60 0.21 4.63
CA PHE A 28 0.19 -0.06 4.88
C PHE A 28 0.02 -1.50 5.40
N GLY A 29 -0.60 -1.69 6.55
CA GLY A 29 -0.78 -3.00 7.18
C GLY A 29 0.16 -3.25 8.36
N PRO A 30 0.10 -4.47 8.93
CA PRO A 30 0.77 -4.79 10.18
C PRO A 30 2.30 -4.79 10.05
N ALA A 31 2.99 -4.54 11.15
CA ALA A 31 4.44 -4.65 11.26
C ALA A 31 4.89 -6.12 11.27
N LEU A 32 5.09 -6.69 10.08
CA LEU A 32 5.54 -8.07 9.92
C LEU A 32 7.07 -8.19 10.13
N PRO A 33 7.55 -9.24 10.82
CA PRO A 33 8.96 -9.40 11.15
C PRO A 33 9.88 -9.31 9.94
N GLU A 34 9.50 -9.93 8.82
CA GLU A 34 10.36 -9.96 7.63
C GLU A 34 10.58 -8.57 7.04
N THR A 35 9.53 -7.73 6.97
CA THR A 35 9.66 -6.35 6.53
C THR A 35 10.53 -5.53 7.49
N VAL A 36 10.36 -5.72 8.81
CA VAL A 36 11.18 -5.02 9.82
C VAL A 36 12.65 -5.44 9.72
N THR A 37 12.94 -6.73 9.59
CA THR A 37 14.29 -7.27 9.39
C THR A 37 14.89 -6.78 8.07
N PHE A 38 14.13 -6.76 6.97
CA PHE A 38 14.61 -6.25 5.70
C PHE A 38 15.05 -4.79 5.81
N PHE A 39 14.26 -3.95 6.49
CA PHE A 39 14.57 -2.54 6.66
C PHE A 39 15.58 -2.24 7.77
N SER A 40 15.97 -3.22 8.61
CA SER A 40 17.01 -3.00 9.63
C SER A 40 18.40 -2.78 9.02
N ASP A 41 18.59 -3.20 7.77
CA ASP A 41 19.83 -2.99 7.01
C ASP A 41 19.89 -1.58 6.37
N TYR A 42 18.83 -0.78 6.50
CA TYR A 42 18.73 0.56 5.93
C TYR A 42 18.65 1.62 7.03
N ARG A 43 19.27 2.78 6.79
CA ARG A 43 19.07 3.96 7.62
C ARG A 43 17.69 4.57 7.32
N CYS A 44 16.61 4.01 7.85
CA CYS A 44 15.27 4.49 7.54
C CYS A 44 14.38 4.71 8.79
N LYS A 45 13.30 5.47 8.61
CA LYS A 45 12.18 5.51 9.55
C LYS A 45 11.00 4.75 8.96
N LEU A 46 10.50 3.75 9.67
CA LEU A 46 9.31 2.99 9.26
C LEU A 46 8.08 3.54 9.97
N HIS A 47 7.08 3.93 9.19
CA HIS A 47 5.74 4.27 9.65
C HIS A 47 4.81 3.12 9.30
N PHE A 48 4.09 2.59 10.29
CA PHE A 48 3.10 1.54 10.09
C PHE A 48 1.71 2.12 10.30
N VAL A 49 0.84 1.92 9.32
CA VAL A 49 -0.56 2.35 9.34
C VAL A 49 -1.39 1.21 8.80
N ASP A 50 -2.37 0.71 9.56
CA ASP A 50 -3.10 -0.49 9.18
C ASP A 50 -4.57 -0.19 8.87
N PRO A 51 -4.90 0.43 7.71
CA PRO A 51 -6.30 0.67 7.36
C PRO A 51 -7.08 -0.63 7.14
N PHE A 52 -6.41 -1.79 7.03
CA PHE A 52 -7.09 -3.07 6.92
C PHE A 52 -7.82 -3.47 8.21
N SER A 53 -7.39 -2.98 9.39
CA SER A 53 -8.10 -3.23 10.65
C SER A 53 -9.42 -2.45 10.76
N GLU A 54 -9.54 -1.36 10.00
CA GLU A 54 -10.68 -0.44 10.04
C GLU A 54 -11.68 -0.66 8.90
N LEU A 55 -11.46 -1.67 8.06
CA LEU A 55 -12.34 -1.99 6.93
C LEU A 55 -13.73 -2.47 7.40
N PRO A 56 -14.80 -2.18 6.64
CA PRO A 56 -14.79 -1.46 5.36
C PRO A 56 -14.80 0.05 5.55
N LEU A 57 -13.96 0.79 4.82
CA LEU A 57 -13.96 2.26 4.82
C LEU A 57 -14.97 2.81 3.80
N ILE A 58 -16.25 2.69 4.13
CA ILE A 58 -17.39 3.17 3.32
C ILE A 58 -18.12 4.30 4.03
N ALA A 59 -18.82 5.14 3.26
CA ALA A 59 -19.70 6.14 3.82
C ALA A 59 -20.93 5.45 4.43
N ASP A 60 -21.30 5.87 5.64
CA ASP A 60 -22.51 5.44 6.32
C ASP A 60 -23.43 6.68 6.48
N PRO A 61 -24.46 6.84 5.62
CA PRO A 61 -25.37 7.98 5.68
C PRO A 61 -26.20 8.04 6.97
N GLU A 62 -26.39 6.89 7.63
CA GLU A 62 -27.15 6.76 8.88
C GLU A 62 -26.24 6.81 10.11
N GLY A 63 -24.93 6.71 9.91
CA GLY A 63 -23.93 6.70 10.97
C GLY A 63 -23.49 8.09 11.43
N ASP A 64 -23.15 8.20 12.72
CA ASP A 64 -22.68 9.44 13.34
C ASP A 64 -21.25 9.83 12.92
N ILE A 65 -20.49 8.90 12.35
CA ILE A 65 -19.08 9.09 11.98
C ILE A 65 -18.94 9.20 10.47
N SER A 66 -18.47 10.35 9.99
CA SER A 66 -18.21 10.58 8.57
C SER A 66 -17.09 9.69 8.02
N LEU A 67 -17.12 9.39 6.72
CA LEU A 67 -16.04 8.65 6.04
C LEU A 67 -14.66 9.30 6.24
N GLN A 68 -14.60 10.64 6.25
CA GLN A 68 -13.37 11.39 6.52
C GLN A 68 -12.80 11.05 7.90
N ALA A 69 -13.62 11.09 8.94
CA ALA A 69 -13.18 10.77 10.30
C ALA A 69 -12.70 9.32 10.44
N ARG A 70 -13.34 8.38 9.74
CA ARG A 70 -12.92 6.96 9.69
C ARG A 70 -11.57 6.80 8.99
N VAL A 71 -11.36 7.49 7.88
CA VAL A 71 -10.08 7.51 7.18
C VAL A 71 -9.00 8.15 8.04
N ASP A 72 -9.27 9.27 8.70
CA ASP A 72 -8.29 9.92 9.58
C ASP A 72 -7.89 9.03 10.75
N ALA A 73 -8.84 8.30 11.34
CA ALA A 73 -8.57 7.29 12.36
C ALA A 73 -7.73 6.12 11.82
N ALA A 74 -8.06 5.61 10.62
CA ALA A 74 -7.29 4.54 9.97
C ALA A 74 -5.88 4.97 9.55
N MET A 75 -5.64 6.27 9.42
CA MET A 75 -4.36 6.89 9.06
C MET A 75 -3.58 7.42 10.28
N VAL A 76 -4.04 7.14 11.50
CA VAL A 76 -3.32 7.41 12.74
C VAL A 76 -1.99 6.66 12.71
N GLY A 77 -0.90 7.40 12.87
CA GLY A 77 0.46 6.84 12.83
C GLY A 77 1.40 7.62 11.92
N ILE A 78 0.86 8.38 10.95
CA ILE A 78 1.69 9.25 10.10
C ILE A 78 1.85 10.61 10.74
N SER A 79 3.07 10.92 11.12
CA SER A 79 3.43 12.22 11.69
C SER A 79 3.14 13.37 10.71
N PRO A 80 2.61 14.52 11.16
CA PRO A 80 2.37 15.67 10.29
C PRO A 80 3.63 16.21 9.60
N ASP A 81 4.79 16.02 10.22
CA ASP A 81 6.11 16.41 9.70
C ASP A 81 6.81 15.29 8.89
N ALA A 82 6.14 14.15 8.68
CA ALA A 82 6.71 13.03 7.92
C ALA A 82 7.13 13.47 6.51
N ARG A 83 8.20 12.84 6.04
CA ARG A 83 8.83 13.10 4.74
C ARG A 83 8.94 11.74 4.05
N ILE A 84 7.83 11.26 3.48
CA ILE A 84 7.72 9.91 2.97
C ILE A 84 8.40 9.80 1.60
N ASP A 85 9.38 8.91 1.53
CA ASP A 85 10.12 8.59 0.30
C ASP A 85 9.55 7.33 -0.37
N LEU A 86 9.06 6.36 0.41
CA LEU A 86 8.50 5.11 -0.11
C LEU A 86 7.14 4.78 0.51
N CYS A 87 6.18 4.35 -0.30
CA CYS A 87 4.88 3.84 0.15
C CYS A 87 4.66 2.38 -0.27
N LEU A 88 4.44 1.49 0.68
CA LEU A 88 4.10 0.08 0.45
C LEU A 88 2.60 -0.12 0.67
N PHE A 89 1.82 -0.04 -0.40
CA PHE A 89 0.36 -0.17 -0.39
C PHE A 89 -0.11 -1.63 -0.35
N TRP A 90 0.73 -2.58 -0.78
CA TRP A 90 0.38 -3.99 -0.93
C TRP A 90 -0.95 -4.15 -1.70
N ASP A 91 -1.89 -4.94 -1.21
CA ASP A 91 -3.19 -5.18 -1.84
C ASP A 91 -4.29 -4.17 -1.45
N LEU A 92 -3.94 -3.04 -0.79
CA LEU A 92 -4.91 -2.09 -0.25
C LEU A 92 -5.94 -1.59 -1.27
N PHE A 93 -5.52 -1.34 -2.51
CA PHE A 93 -6.38 -0.87 -3.59
C PHE A 93 -7.54 -1.82 -3.93
N ASN A 94 -7.47 -3.08 -3.50
CA ASN A 94 -8.52 -4.05 -3.74
C ASN A 94 -9.67 -3.99 -2.72
N TYR A 95 -9.54 -3.18 -1.66
CA TYR A 95 -10.50 -3.14 -0.55
C TYR A 95 -11.15 -1.77 -0.33
N LEU A 96 -10.75 -0.76 -1.10
CA LEU A 96 -11.18 0.62 -0.89
C LEU A 96 -12.07 1.09 -2.03
N GLU A 97 -13.21 1.66 -1.67
CA GLU A 97 -14.02 2.40 -2.62
C GLU A 97 -13.31 3.70 -3.06
N PRO A 98 -13.64 4.22 -4.27
CA PRO A 98 -13.01 5.43 -4.80
C PRO A 98 -13.05 6.63 -3.85
N ALA A 99 -14.10 6.76 -3.03
CA ALA A 99 -14.23 7.84 -2.06
C ALA A 99 -13.16 7.73 -0.96
N ALA A 100 -13.02 6.57 -0.32
CA ALA A 100 -12.01 6.36 0.72
C ALA A 100 -10.59 6.49 0.18
N LEU A 101 -10.35 5.96 -1.03
CA LEU A 101 -9.04 6.05 -1.66
C LEU A 101 -8.64 7.51 -1.96
N ARG A 102 -9.58 8.36 -2.41
CA ARG A 102 -9.33 9.81 -2.56
C ARG A 102 -8.95 10.48 -1.24
N LEU A 103 -9.62 10.13 -0.14
CA LEU A 103 -9.32 10.73 1.17
C LEU A 103 -7.96 10.30 1.69
N ILE A 104 -7.60 9.01 1.53
CA ILE A 104 -6.26 8.51 1.88
C ILE A 104 -5.20 9.22 1.02
N ASP A 105 -5.40 9.31 -0.29
CA ASP A 105 -4.46 9.97 -1.20
C ASP A 105 -4.28 11.47 -0.85
N ALA A 106 -5.37 12.18 -0.60
CA ALA A 106 -5.35 13.59 -0.16
C ALA A 106 -4.64 13.75 1.19
N ARG A 107 -4.81 12.80 2.11
CA ARG A 107 -4.16 12.81 3.43
C ARG A 107 -2.66 12.55 3.35
N LEU A 108 -2.20 11.76 2.38
CA LEU A 108 -0.79 11.43 2.16
C LEU A 108 -0.05 12.54 1.42
N LYS A 109 -0.70 13.17 0.43
CA LYS A 109 -0.08 14.12 -0.50
C LYS A 109 0.83 15.17 0.17
N PRO A 110 0.49 15.80 1.31
CA PRO A 110 1.36 16.79 1.96
C PRO A 110 2.67 16.23 2.53
N GLN A 111 2.74 14.91 2.76
CA GLN A 111 3.87 14.23 3.38
C GLN A 111 4.80 13.57 2.35
N LEU A 112 4.38 13.45 1.09
CA LEU A 112 5.17 12.81 0.04
C LEU A 112 6.37 13.70 -0.35
N GLN A 113 7.56 13.11 -0.35
CA GLN A 113 8.75 13.75 -0.91
C GLN A 113 8.71 13.80 -2.43
N ARG A 114 9.44 14.77 -2.99
CA ARG A 114 9.69 14.81 -4.43
C ARG A 114 10.42 13.53 -4.84
N GLY A 115 9.85 12.82 -5.80
CA GLY A 115 10.40 11.54 -6.25
C GLY A 115 10.01 10.35 -5.38
N CYS A 116 9.08 10.53 -4.42
CA CYS A 116 8.55 9.41 -3.65
C CYS A 116 8.02 8.31 -4.59
N LEU A 117 8.36 7.06 -4.28
CA LEU A 117 7.90 5.88 -5.02
C LEU A 117 6.88 5.10 -4.20
N GLY A 118 5.98 4.41 -4.89
CA GLY A 118 5.03 3.51 -4.26
C GLY A 118 5.02 2.14 -4.91
N HIS A 119 4.66 1.13 -4.13
CA HIS A 119 4.48 -0.25 -4.59
C HIS A 119 3.12 -0.77 -4.15
N GLY A 120 2.43 -1.49 -5.03
CA GLY A 120 1.17 -2.13 -4.69
C GLY A 120 0.76 -3.22 -5.67
N PHE A 121 -0.31 -3.92 -5.30
CA PHE A 121 -0.92 -5.01 -6.03
C PHE A 121 -2.39 -4.70 -6.31
N GLY A 122 -2.78 -4.88 -7.56
CA GLY A 122 -4.17 -4.95 -8.01
C GLY A 122 -4.47 -6.32 -8.60
N VAL A 123 -5.66 -6.48 -9.14
CA VAL A 123 -6.05 -7.66 -9.94
C VAL A 123 -6.21 -7.28 -11.40
N HIS A 124 -5.83 -8.18 -12.30
CA HIS A 124 -6.07 -7.97 -13.74
C HIS A 124 -7.56 -8.05 -14.10
N ASN A 125 -8.28 -8.97 -13.46
CA ASN A 125 -9.72 -9.14 -13.59
C ASN A 125 -10.38 -8.75 -12.25
N THR A 126 -11.26 -7.74 -12.26
CA THR A 126 -11.98 -7.28 -11.05
C THR A 126 -12.97 -8.30 -10.50
N ARG A 127 -13.24 -9.39 -11.22
CA ARG A 127 -14.00 -10.56 -10.73
C ARG A 127 -13.11 -11.64 -10.10
N ALA A 128 -11.80 -11.42 -10.04
CA ALA A 128 -10.89 -12.37 -9.39
C ALA A 128 -11.32 -12.60 -7.93
N PRO A 129 -11.17 -13.81 -7.41
CA PRO A 129 -11.47 -14.09 -6.01
C PRO A 129 -10.50 -13.33 -5.09
N GLN A 130 -11.02 -12.91 -3.94
CA GLN A 130 -10.22 -12.32 -2.86
C GLN A 130 -9.13 -13.31 -2.41
N GLN A 131 -7.93 -12.78 -2.23
CA GLN A 131 -6.81 -13.52 -1.63
C GLN A 131 -6.53 -12.94 -0.24
N ASP A 132 -6.88 -13.69 0.80
CA ASP A 132 -6.71 -13.27 2.19
C ASP A 132 -5.28 -13.49 2.67
N VAL A 133 -4.34 -12.72 2.12
CA VAL A 133 -2.91 -12.79 2.46
C VAL A 133 -2.36 -11.43 2.88
N THR A 134 -1.36 -11.45 3.76
CA THR A 134 -0.48 -10.31 4.02
C THR A 134 0.84 -10.51 3.30
N PHE A 135 1.52 -9.39 3.03
CA PHE A 135 2.77 -9.34 2.29
C PHE A 135 3.87 -8.78 3.19
N SER A 136 5.05 -9.38 3.10
CA SER A 136 6.25 -8.87 3.75
C SER A 136 7.46 -9.03 2.86
N ILE A 137 8.44 -8.13 2.99
CA ILE A 137 9.67 -8.18 2.18
C ILE A 137 10.62 -9.20 2.79
N GLU A 138 11.03 -10.18 1.99
CA GLU A 138 12.12 -11.08 2.37
C GLU A 138 13.43 -10.63 1.73
N ARG A 139 13.38 -10.25 0.44
CA ARG A 139 14.46 -9.62 -0.33
C ARG A 139 13.84 -8.64 -1.32
N THR A 140 14.65 -7.81 -1.96
CA THR A 140 14.18 -6.81 -2.95
C THR A 140 13.36 -7.42 -4.09
N ASP A 141 13.63 -8.67 -4.47
CA ASP A 141 12.97 -9.41 -5.55
C ASP A 141 11.99 -10.51 -5.07
N SER A 142 11.80 -10.63 -3.75
CA SER A 142 11.10 -11.75 -3.13
C SER A 142 10.26 -11.32 -1.93
N LEU A 143 8.97 -11.58 -2.03
CA LEU A 143 7.99 -11.38 -0.98
C LEU A 143 7.63 -12.71 -0.30
N ARG A 144 7.29 -12.61 0.98
CA ARG A 144 6.68 -13.68 1.74
C ARG A 144 5.21 -13.37 1.98
N LEU A 145 4.37 -14.36 1.70
CA LEU A 145 2.93 -14.30 1.85
C LEU A 145 2.52 -15.13 3.07
N ARG A 146 1.70 -14.53 3.92
CA ARG A 146 1.12 -15.21 5.09
C ARG A 146 -0.41 -15.10 5.01
N PRO A 147 -1.17 -16.16 5.33
CA PRO A 147 -2.62 -16.04 5.42
C PRO A 147 -3.02 -14.99 6.46
N ARG A 148 -4.01 -14.15 6.12
CA ARG A 148 -4.70 -13.31 7.10
C ARG A 148 -5.46 -14.21 8.07
N ARG A 149 -5.62 -13.76 9.32
CA ARG A 149 -6.35 -14.51 10.36
C ARG A 149 -7.84 -14.64 10.04
N ALA A 150 -8.40 -13.67 9.34
CA ALA A 150 -9.79 -13.60 8.93
C ALA A 150 -9.90 -13.00 7.53
N ARG A 151 -11.00 -13.32 6.86
CA ARG A 151 -11.39 -12.70 5.60
C ARG A 151 -11.73 -11.24 5.83
N LEU A 152 -11.13 -10.34 5.04
CA LEU A 152 -11.41 -8.91 5.16
C LEU A 152 -12.71 -8.52 4.43
N PRO A 153 -13.51 -7.59 4.99
CA PRO A 153 -14.64 -7.00 4.29
C PRO A 153 -14.18 -5.98 3.23
N GLY A 154 -15.11 -5.54 2.38
CA GLY A 154 -14.86 -4.44 1.44
C GLY A 154 -14.06 -4.80 0.19
N TYR A 155 -13.81 -6.08 -0.09
CA TYR A 155 -13.13 -6.49 -1.32
C TYR A 155 -13.91 -6.07 -2.57
N ALA A 156 -13.43 -5.01 -3.21
CA ALA A 156 -14.03 -4.33 -4.34
C ALA A 156 -12.91 -3.80 -5.26
N PRO A 157 -12.18 -4.70 -5.96
CA PRO A 157 -11.03 -4.31 -6.76
C PRO A 157 -11.40 -3.33 -7.87
N LEU A 158 -10.62 -2.26 -7.97
CA LEU A 158 -10.78 -1.23 -8.99
C LEU A 158 -9.97 -1.56 -10.24
N PRO A 159 -10.50 -1.29 -11.46
CA PRO A 159 -9.69 -1.38 -12.67
C PRO A 159 -8.59 -0.31 -12.65
N GLN A 160 -7.48 -0.59 -13.33
CA GLN A 160 -6.32 0.32 -13.38
C GLN A 160 -6.68 1.73 -13.88
N SER A 161 -7.62 1.84 -14.83
CA SER A 161 -8.12 3.13 -15.31
C SER A 161 -8.76 3.96 -14.20
N LYS A 162 -9.52 3.31 -13.30
CA LYS A 162 -10.14 3.98 -12.16
C LYS A 162 -9.11 4.39 -11.11
N LEU A 163 -8.09 3.56 -10.86
CA LEU A 163 -6.98 3.94 -9.98
C LEU A 163 -6.24 5.18 -10.49
N LYS A 164 -6.01 5.30 -11.80
CA LYS A 164 -5.39 6.49 -12.41
C LYS A 164 -6.24 7.75 -12.28
N GLU A 165 -7.56 7.61 -12.27
CA GLU A 165 -8.50 8.72 -12.06
C GLU A 165 -8.55 9.16 -10.59
N VAL A 166 -8.46 8.20 -9.67
CA VAL A 166 -8.67 8.41 -8.23
C VAL A 166 -7.41 8.89 -7.51
N LEU A 167 -6.23 8.39 -7.91
CA LEU A 167 -4.96 8.75 -7.30
C LEU A 167 -4.43 10.05 -7.92
N GLU A 168 -4.50 11.14 -7.17
CA GLU A 168 -3.96 12.45 -7.57
C GLU A 168 -2.53 12.66 -7.06
N GLY A 169 -2.19 12.11 -5.89
CA GLY A 169 -0.86 12.17 -5.29
C GLY A 169 0.14 11.25 -5.96
N PHE A 170 -0.33 10.23 -6.68
CA PHE A 170 0.50 9.26 -7.40
C PHE A 170 0.12 9.14 -8.88
N GLU A 171 1.07 8.70 -9.69
CA GLU A 171 0.84 8.17 -11.02
C GLU A 171 1.37 6.74 -11.14
N ILE A 172 0.70 5.92 -11.93
CA ILE A 172 1.16 4.56 -12.23
C ILE A 172 2.26 4.63 -13.28
N ARG A 173 3.52 4.43 -12.87
CA ARG A 173 4.71 4.45 -13.72
C ARG A 173 4.82 3.19 -14.56
N ARG A 174 4.62 2.03 -13.94
CA ARG A 174 4.78 0.72 -14.58
C ARG A 174 3.87 -0.30 -13.93
N THR A 175 3.40 -1.26 -14.74
CA THR A 175 2.61 -2.39 -14.28
C THR A 175 3.11 -3.69 -14.91
N VAL A 176 3.11 -4.78 -14.16
CA VAL A 176 3.46 -6.11 -14.65
C VAL A 176 2.38 -7.10 -14.22
N LEU A 177 1.91 -7.90 -15.16
CA LEU A 177 1.02 -9.03 -14.88
C LEU A 177 1.85 -10.20 -14.35
N LEU A 178 1.52 -10.67 -13.16
CA LEU A 178 2.15 -11.83 -12.54
C LEU A 178 1.43 -13.13 -12.95
N ALA A 179 2.12 -14.26 -12.76
CA ALA A 179 1.60 -15.59 -13.12
C ALA A 179 0.30 -15.95 -12.38
N ASP A 180 0.05 -15.36 -11.21
CA ASP A 180 -1.17 -15.55 -10.40
C ASP A 180 -2.29 -14.55 -10.73
N SER A 181 -2.21 -13.86 -11.87
CA SER A 181 -3.17 -12.87 -12.35
C SER A 181 -3.26 -11.57 -11.55
N ARG A 182 -2.36 -11.33 -10.59
CA ARG A 182 -2.22 -10.01 -9.96
C ARG A 182 -1.44 -9.05 -10.85
N LEU A 183 -1.80 -7.77 -10.75
CA LEU A 183 -1.05 -6.67 -11.32
C LEU A 183 -0.14 -6.10 -10.24
N GLU A 184 1.17 -6.25 -10.42
CA GLU A 184 2.15 -5.52 -9.64
C GLU A 184 2.32 -4.12 -10.23
N MET A 185 2.33 -3.09 -9.38
CA MET A 185 2.35 -1.70 -9.80
C MET A 185 3.48 -0.93 -9.12
N LEU A 186 4.23 -0.19 -9.94
CA LEU A 186 5.14 0.86 -9.49
C LEU A 186 4.44 2.21 -9.65
N LEU A 187 4.39 2.96 -8.57
CA LEU A 187 3.81 4.29 -8.47
C LEU A 187 4.92 5.32 -8.28
N GLY A 188 4.70 6.55 -8.76
CA GLY A 188 5.55 7.69 -8.43
C GLY A 188 4.69 8.86 -7.99
N ALA A 189 5.14 9.59 -6.97
CA ALA A 189 4.46 10.79 -6.50
C ALA A 189 4.44 11.88 -7.59
N ARG A 190 3.39 12.68 -7.61
CA ARG A 190 3.20 13.80 -8.54
C ARG A 190 3.70 15.12 -7.97
#